data_AF-A0A948FN92-F1
#
_entry.id   AF-A0A948FN92-F1
#
_cell.length_a   1.000
_cell.length_b   1.000
_cell.length_c   1.000
_cell.angle_alpha   90.00
_cell.angle_beta   90.00
_cell.angle_gamma   90.00
#
_symmetry.space_group_name_H-M   'P 1'
#
loop_
_entity.id
_entity.type
_entity.pdbx_description
1 polymer ?
#
loop_
_entity_poly.entity_id
_entity_poly.type
_entity_poly.pdbx_seq_one_letter_code
_entity_poly.pdbx_strand_id
1 'polypeptide(L)'
;MINLLKTSWFEIIKKTILIILLIILVLYIGLVIYRIPAAFERYDTKKTVDDIHNQKLKLEDVMRKELPPEPDEKLNNSTLNGIDTNNNGIRDDVEIAIFKLYPDSARIRSGALQYAKAMQMHFRKDIVNSKTFVAVLQEKSRGYLCLGSEPNLRNIKDEKIFKKLSDEIDIRLEKIYDLVFNIDIRKNKEEENYEKYMTSMGIEPGQYCDIDINLLN
;
A
#
# COMPACT_ATOMS: atom_id res chain seq x y z
N MET A 1 77.79 12.55 -0.54
CA MET A 1 77.14 11.39 -1.21
C MET A 1 75.78 11.01 -0.60
N ILE A 2 75.52 11.30 0.68
CA ILE A 2 74.26 10.94 1.38
C ILE A 2 73.03 11.77 0.91
N ASN A 3 73.20 13.03 0.51
CA ASN A 3 72.09 13.90 0.07
C ASN A 3 71.51 13.57 -1.32
N LEU A 4 72.25 12.89 -2.20
CA LEU A 4 71.78 12.53 -3.56
C LEU A 4 70.93 11.25 -3.58
N LEU A 5 71.12 10.35 -2.62
CA LEU A 5 70.27 9.17 -2.43
C LEU A 5 68.91 9.54 -1.82
N LYS A 6 68.87 10.60 -1.00
CA LYS A 6 67.68 11.04 -0.25
C LYS A 6 66.60 11.65 -1.15
N THR A 7 66.99 12.34 -2.22
CA THR A 7 66.07 12.96 -3.19
C THR A 7 65.43 11.95 -4.13
N SER A 8 66.20 10.94 -4.58
CA SER A 8 65.70 9.84 -5.42
C SER A 8 64.65 8.98 -4.69
N TRP A 9 64.88 8.69 -3.41
CA TRP A 9 63.96 7.89 -2.60
C TRP A 9 62.63 8.61 -2.32
N PHE A 10 62.67 9.92 -2.13
CA PHE A 10 61.48 10.74 -1.87
C PHE A 10 60.52 10.79 -3.07
N GLU A 11 61.05 10.91 -4.29
CA GLU A 11 60.24 10.90 -5.52
C GLU A 11 59.58 9.53 -5.79
N ILE A 12 60.27 8.43 -5.48
CA ILE A 12 59.72 7.07 -5.59
C ILE A 12 58.57 6.88 -4.58
N ILE A 13 58.73 7.36 -3.34
CA ILE A 13 57.68 7.30 -2.32
C ILE A 13 56.46 8.11 -2.76
N LYS A 14 56.66 9.35 -3.21
CA LYS A 14 55.57 10.23 -3.66
C LYS A 14 54.78 9.61 -4.80
N LYS A 15 55.45 9.02 -5.78
CA LYS A 15 54.80 8.31 -6.91
C LYS A 15 54.03 7.08 -6.43
N THR A 16 54.59 6.30 -5.50
CA THR A 16 53.92 5.13 -4.92
C THR A 16 52.67 5.52 -4.15
N ILE A 17 52.74 6.55 -3.29
CA ILE A 17 51.58 7.08 -2.57
C ILE A 17 50.51 7.56 -3.54
N LEU A 18 50.89 8.28 -4.60
CA LEU A 18 49.95 8.76 -5.62
C LEU A 18 49.22 7.61 -6.31
N ILE A 19 49.92 6.53 -6.67
CA ILE A 19 49.32 5.33 -7.28
C ILE A 19 48.36 4.66 -6.29
N ILE A 20 48.75 4.52 -5.02
CA ILE A 20 47.87 3.94 -3.99
C ILE A 20 46.60 4.78 -3.82
N LEU A 21 46.72 6.11 -3.75
CA LEU A 21 45.58 7.01 -3.65
C LEU A 21 44.67 6.92 -4.89
N LEU A 22 45.25 6.81 -6.09
CA LEU A 22 44.50 6.61 -7.33
C LEU A 22 43.72 5.29 -7.30
N ILE A 23 44.34 4.20 -6.86
CA ILE A 23 43.69 2.89 -6.71
C ILE A 23 42.53 2.98 -5.71
N ILE A 24 42.74 3.62 -4.54
CA ILE A 24 41.69 3.84 -3.54
C ILE A 24 40.53 4.65 -4.13
N LEU A 25 40.82 5.73 -4.88
CA LEU A 25 39.81 6.56 -5.51
C LEU A 25 38.99 5.76 -6.54
N VAL A 26 39.64 4.97 -7.39
CA VAL A 26 38.97 4.12 -8.38
C VAL A 26 38.10 3.07 -7.69
N LEU A 27 38.60 2.41 -6.64
CA LEU A 27 37.82 1.46 -5.85
C LEU A 27 36.61 2.12 -5.18
N TYR A 28 36.79 3.33 -4.65
CA TYR A 28 35.69 4.10 -4.07
C TYR A 28 34.63 4.47 -5.11
N ILE A 29 35.03 4.99 -6.28
CA ILE A 29 34.11 5.31 -7.38
C ILE A 29 33.36 4.05 -7.83
N GLY A 30 34.07 2.93 -8.00
CA GLY A 30 33.46 1.64 -8.36
C GLY A 30 32.42 1.19 -7.31
N LEU A 31 32.73 1.32 -6.03
CA LEU A 31 31.81 0.99 -4.94
C LEU A 31 30.58 1.92 -4.92
N VAL A 32 30.75 3.22 -5.20
CA VAL A 32 29.64 4.16 -5.32
C VAL A 32 28.73 3.77 -6.47
N ILE A 33 29.29 3.55 -7.67
CA ILE A 33 28.53 3.13 -8.86
C ILE A 33 27.76 1.83 -8.59
N TYR A 34 28.41 0.86 -7.93
CA TYR A 34 27.78 -0.40 -7.54
C TYR A 34 26.59 -0.22 -6.58
N ARG A 35 26.62 0.81 -5.71
CA ARG A 35 25.55 1.07 -4.73
C ARG A 35 24.39 1.91 -5.28
N ILE A 36 24.56 2.58 -6.41
CA ILE A 36 23.54 3.45 -7.00
C ILE A 36 22.20 2.72 -7.23
N PRO A 37 22.14 1.53 -7.86
CA PRO A 37 20.88 0.83 -8.11
C PRO A 37 20.09 0.54 -6.81
N ALA A 38 20.76 0.04 -5.78
CA ALA A 38 20.14 -0.24 -4.49
C ALA A 38 19.64 1.04 -3.77
N ALA A 39 20.25 2.20 -4.03
CA ALA A 39 19.76 3.47 -3.50
C ALA A 39 18.48 3.93 -4.22
N PHE A 40 18.43 3.79 -5.56
CA PHE A 40 17.22 4.08 -6.35
C PHE A 40 16.06 3.17 -5.96
N GLU A 41 16.26 1.86 -5.83
CA GLU A 41 15.23 0.92 -5.38
C GLU A 41 14.62 1.32 -4.02
N ARG A 42 15.46 1.78 -3.08
CA ARG A 42 14.99 2.26 -1.77
C ARG A 42 14.16 3.53 -1.89
N TYR A 43 14.55 4.45 -2.77
CA TYR A 43 13.82 5.69 -3.01
C TYR A 43 12.45 5.40 -3.63
N ASP A 44 12.39 4.58 -4.68
CA ASP A 44 11.13 4.22 -5.36
C ASP A 44 10.20 3.44 -4.44
N THR A 45 10.75 2.52 -3.64
CA THR A 45 9.98 1.80 -2.61
C THR A 45 9.38 2.77 -1.61
N LYS A 46 10.17 3.71 -1.08
CA LYS A 46 9.67 4.69 -0.12
C LYS A 46 8.56 5.54 -0.73
N LYS A 47 8.78 6.05 -1.95
CA LYS A 47 7.79 6.84 -2.67
C LYS A 47 6.47 6.09 -2.87
N THR A 48 6.56 4.80 -3.22
CA THR A 48 5.37 3.95 -3.43
C THR A 48 4.63 3.68 -2.12
N VAL A 49 5.36 3.43 -1.04
CA VAL A 49 4.77 3.29 0.31
C VAL A 49 4.06 4.58 0.73
N ASP A 50 4.71 5.73 0.55
CA ASP A 50 4.13 7.03 0.86
C ASP A 50 2.88 7.29 0.00
N ASP A 51 2.90 6.95 -1.29
CA ASP A 51 1.73 7.05 -2.19
C ASP A 51 0.56 6.17 -1.71
N ILE A 52 0.81 4.90 -1.40
CA ILE A 52 -0.20 3.97 -0.86
C ILE A 52 -0.86 4.55 0.39
N HIS A 53 -0.06 5.06 1.33
CA HIS A 53 -0.60 5.66 2.55
C HIS A 53 -1.30 7.01 2.31
N ASN A 54 -1.02 7.71 1.22
CA ASN A 54 -1.69 8.98 0.90
C ASN A 54 -2.99 8.79 0.09
N GLN A 55 -3.26 7.60 -0.44
CA GLN A 55 -4.51 7.29 -1.17
C GLN A 55 -5.71 7.13 -0.24
N LYS A 56 -6.10 8.22 0.42
CA LYS A 56 -7.19 8.29 1.39
C LYS A 56 -8.54 8.56 0.70
N LEU A 57 -9.63 8.12 1.31
CA LEU A 57 -10.98 8.52 0.86
C LEU A 57 -11.27 9.98 1.19
N LYS A 58 -12.14 10.59 0.38
CA LYS A 58 -12.74 11.89 0.67
C LYS A 58 -14.16 11.71 1.18
N LEU A 59 -14.66 12.72 1.88
CA LEU A 59 -16.03 12.71 2.41
C LEU A 59 -17.07 12.58 1.28
N GLU A 60 -16.81 13.19 0.12
CA GLU A 60 -17.68 13.13 -1.06
C GLU A 60 -17.90 11.71 -1.60
N ASP A 61 -16.86 10.87 -1.56
CA ASP A 61 -16.91 9.45 -1.98
C ASP A 61 -17.89 8.64 -1.10
N VAL A 62 -18.06 9.03 0.17
CA VAL A 62 -18.91 8.31 1.13
C VAL A 62 -20.37 8.81 1.10
N MET A 63 -20.55 10.10 0.79
CA MET A 63 -21.83 10.81 0.91
C MET A 63 -22.73 10.71 -0.32
N ARG A 64 -22.41 9.85 -1.30
CA ARG A 64 -23.21 9.63 -2.53
C ARG A 64 -23.34 10.87 -3.42
N LYS A 65 -22.40 11.83 -3.35
CA LYS A 65 -22.56 13.08 -4.09
C LYS A 65 -22.48 12.87 -5.60
N GLU A 66 -21.59 11.98 -6.06
CA GLU A 66 -21.32 11.71 -7.48
C GLU A 66 -21.02 10.22 -7.68
N LEU A 67 -22.05 9.37 -7.63
CA LEU A 67 -21.89 7.97 -8.00
C LEU A 67 -21.53 7.84 -9.48
N PRO A 68 -20.57 6.98 -9.84
CA PRO A 68 -20.27 6.71 -11.24
C PRO A 68 -21.46 6.02 -11.94
N PRO A 69 -21.56 6.11 -13.27
CA PRO A 69 -22.53 5.32 -14.03
C PRO A 69 -22.23 3.83 -13.88
N GLU A 70 -23.25 2.98 -14.02
CA GLU A 70 -23.03 1.52 -14.04
C GLU A 70 -22.10 1.15 -15.21
N PRO A 71 -20.96 0.49 -14.95
CA PRO A 71 -20.03 0.12 -16.00
C PRO A 71 -20.55 -1.07 -16.80
N ASP A 72 -20.17 -1.16 -18.08
CA ASP A 72 -20.35 -2.40 -18.84
C ASP A 72 -19.52 -3.53 -18.20
N GLU A 73 -20.18 -4.60 -17.77
CA GLU A 73 -19.55 -5.67 -17.00
C GLU A 73 -18.42 -6.35 -17.79
N LYS A 74 -18.61 -6.55 -19.09
CA LYS A 74 -17.63 -7.21 -19.95
C LYS A 74 -16.37 -6.36 -20.09
N LEU A 75 -16.52 -5.05 -20.29
CA LEU A 75 -15.42 -4.11 -20.34
C LEU A 75 -14.72 -4.00 -18.97
N ASN A 76 -15.49 -3.89 -17.89
CA ASN A 76 -14.97 -3.82 -16.53
C ASN A 76 -14.14 -5.05 -16.15
N ASN A 77 -14.57 -6.24 -16.57
CA ASN A 77 -13.89 -7.50 -16.29
C ASN A 77 -12.82 -7.87 -17.32
N SER A 78 -12.64 -7.07 -18.38
CA SER A 78 -11.58 -7.29 -19.38
C SER A 78 -10.18 -6.92 -18.86
N THR A 79 -10.09 -6.18 -17.75
CA THR A 79 -8.82 -5.75 -17.16
C THR A 79 -8.77 -6.03 -15.66
N LEU A 80 -7.54 -6.12 -15.14
CA LEU A 80 -7.30 -6.30 -13.71
C LEU A 80 -7.89 -5.14 -12.88
N ASN A 81 -7.63 -3.91 -13.28
CA ASN A 81 -8.07 -2.70 -12.56
C ASN A 81 -9.54 -2.36 -12.78
N GLY A 82 -10.15 -2.81 -13.87
CA GLY A 82 -11.50 -2.42 -14.28
C GLY A 82 -11.66 -0.93 -14.56
N ILE A 83 -12.89 -0.43 -14.43
CA ILE A 83 -13.27 0.95 -14.70
C ILE A 83 -13.43 1.70 -13.38
N ASP A 84 -12.73 2.82 -13.25
CA ASP A 84 -12.83 3.80 -12.15
C ASP A 84 -12.94 5.18 -12.82
N THR A 85 -14.16 5.68 -12.97
CA THR A 85 -14.43 6.90 -13.75
C THR A 85 -14.09 8.17 -12.95
N ASN A 86 -14.29 8.14 -11.63
CA ASN A 86 -14.07 9.29 -10.75
C ASN A 86 -12.62 9.33 -10.17
N ASN A 87 -11.79 8.35 -10.50
CA ASN A 87 -10.39 8.20 -10.06
C ASN A 87 -10.24 8.23 -8.53
N ASN A 88 -11.22 7.69 -7.80
CA ASN A 88 -11.15 7.62 -6.34
C ASN A 88 -10.39 6.36 -5.85
N GLY A 89 -9.96 5.49 -6.77
CA GLY A 89 -9.23 4.24 -6.49
C GLY A 89 -10.16 3.04 -6.22
N ILE A 90 -11.46 3.20 -6.41
CA ILE A 90 -12.50 2.17 -6.28
C ILE A 90 -13.11 1.97 -7.66
N ARG A 91 -13.29 0.71 -8.07
CA ARG A 91 -13.98 0.46 -9.34
C ARG A 91 -15.44 0.86 -9.23
N ASP A 92 -15.99 1.36 -10.33
CA ASP A 92 -17.38 1.82 -10.41
C ASP A 92 -18.38 0.72 -10.00
N ASP A 93 -18.15 -0.54 -10.41
CA ASP A 93 -19.01 -1.68 -10.04
C ASP A 93 -19.01 -1.95 -8.52
N VAL A 94 -17.84 -1.84 -7.89
CA VAL A 94 -17.67 -2.07 -6.45
C VAL A 94 -18.27 -0.92 -5.65
N GLU A 95 -18.04 0.33 -6.06
CA GLU A 95 -18.61 1.51 -5.42
C GLU A 95 -20.15 1.41 -5.44
N ILE A 96 -20.74 1.21 -6.62
CA ILE A 96 -22.19 1.08 -6.78
C ILE A 96 -22.75 -0.07 -5.94
N ALA A 97 -22.10 -1.24 -5.93
CA ALA A 97 -22.53 -2.37 -5.12
C ALA A 97 -22.51 -2.07 -3.63
N ILE A 98 -21.47 -1.40 -3.11
CA ILE A 98 -21.40 -0.98 -1.71
C ILE A 98 -22.52 0.00 -1.35
N PHE A 99 -22.82 0.95 -2.24
CA PHE A 99 -23.94 1.88 -2.05
C PHE A 99 -25.32 1.22 -2.12
N LYS A 100 -25.47 0.11 -2.85
CA LYS A 100 -26.68 -0.72 -2.88
C LYS A 100 -26.80 -1.57 -1.60
N LEU A 101 -25.69 -2.08 -1.08
CA LEU A 101 -25.65 -2.88 0.16
C LEU A 101 -25.93 -2.04 1.41
N TYR A 102 -25.45 -0.79 1.44
CA TYR A 102 -25.54 0.09 2.60
C TYR A 102 -26.09 1.48 2.24
N PRO A 103 -27.35 1.57 1.75
CA PRO A 103 -27.92 2.84 1.28
C PRO A 103 -28.05 3.88 2.39
N ASP A 104 -28.33 3.44 3.61
CA ASP A 104 -28.71 4.31 4.73
C ASP A 104 -27.60 4.48 5.78
N SER A 105 -26.38 4.02 5.50
CA SER A 105 -25.26 4.12 6.46
C SER A 105 -23.99 4.63 5.79
N ALA A 106 -23.77 5.94 5.86
CA ALA A 106 -22.52 6.57 5.45
C ALA A 106 -21.32 6.02 6.22
N ARG A 107 -21.52 5.71 7.50
CA ARG A 107 -20.52 5.06 8.36
C ARG A 107 -20.05 3.71 7.81
N ILE A 108 -20.98 2.79 7.53
CA ILE A 108 -20.62 1.46 7.01
C ILE A 108 -19.97 1.60 5.63
N ARG A 109 -20.50 2.49 4.78
CA ARG A 109 -19.89 2.79 3.48
C ARG A 109 -18.46 3.30 3.61
N SER A 110 -18.16 4.17 4.57
CA SER A 110 -16.78 4.66 4.77
C SER A 110 -15.80 3.52 5.00
N GLY A 111 -16.11 2.59 5.91
CA GLY A 111 -15.26 1.43 6.17
C GLY A 111 -15.19 0.47 4.97
N ALA A 112 -16.33 0.23 4.32
CA ALA A 112 -16.43 -0.69 3.19
C ALA A 112 -15.67 -0.18 1.95
N LEU A 113 -15.82 1.10 1.61
CA LEU A 113 -15.10 1.76 0.52
C LEU A 113 -13.60 1.80 0.81
N GLN A 114 -13.20 2.09 2.07
CA GLN A 114 -11.78 2.12 2.44
C GLN A 114 -11.14 0.73 2.31
N TYR A 115 -11.86 -0.30 2.77
CA TYR A 115 -11.43 -1.69 2.64
C TYR A 115 -11.34 -2.12 1.17
N ALA A 116 -12.35 -1.80 0.36
CA ALA A 116 -12.37 -2.08 -1.07
C ALA A 116 -11.20 -1.40 -1.80
N LYS A 117 -11.00 -0.10 -1.56
CA LYS A 117 -9.90 0.69 -2.13
C LYS A 117 -8.55 0.03 -1.84
N ALA A 118 -8.31 -0.34 -0.59
CA ALA A 118 -7.07 -1.01 -0.20
C ALA A 118 -6.90 -2.38 -0.86
N MET A 119 -7.95 -3.19 -0.98
CA MET A 119 -7.88 -4.47 -1.69
C MET A 119 -7.54 -4.28 -3.17
N GLN A 120 -8.09 -3.25 -3.83
CA GLN A 120 -7.74 -2.95 -5.21
C GLN A 120 -6.29 -2.48 -5.41
N MET A 121 -5.62 -2.04 -4.35
CA MET A 121 -4.18 -1.74 -4.42
C MET A 121 -3.32 -2.99 -4.69
N HIS A 122 -3.86 -4.21 -4.46
CA HIS A 122 -3.19 -5.46 -4.86
C HIS A 122 -2.96 -5.53 -6.38
N PHE A 123 -3.74 -4.79 -7.18
CA PHE A 123 -3.65 -4.78 -8.64
C PHE A 123 -2.58 -3.84 -9.18
N ARG A 124 -1.96 -3.03 -8.32
CA ARG A 124 -0.96 -2.06 -8.75
C ARG A 124 0.31 -2.75 -9.23
N LYS A 125 0.87 -2.24 -10.32
CA LYS A 125 2.12 -2.72 -10.93
C LYS A 125 3.38 -2.39 -10.13
N ASP A 126 3.30 -1.43 -9.21
CA ASP A 126 4.42 -0.97 -8.40
C ASP A 126 4.54 -1.72 -7.06
N ILE A 127 3.71 -2.74 -6.83
CA ILE A 127 3.94 -3.75 -5.79
C ILE A 127 5.02 -4.71 -6.27
N VAL A 128 6.27 -4.36 -5.97
CA VAL A 128 7.46 -5.09 -6.47
C VAL A 128 8.29 -5.73 -5.37
N ASN A 129 7.99 -5.46 -4.11
CA ASN A 129 8.68 -6.05 -2.97
C ASN A 129 7.80 -6.10 -1.71
N SER A 130 8.32 -6.74 -0.65
CA SER A 130 7.61 -6.89 0.61
C SER A 130 7.22 -5.57 1.27
N LYS A 131 7.99 -4.49 1.13
CA LYS A 131 7.65 -3.21 1.78
C LYS A 131 6.44 -2.56 1.13
N THR A 132 6.38 -2.55 -0.20
CA THR A 132 5.22 -2.04 -0.93
C THR A 132 3.98 -2.88 -0.65
N PHE A 133 4.13 -4.21 -0.57
CA PHE A 133 3.00 -5.10 -0.27
C PHE A 133 2.51 -4.95 1.18
N VAL A 134 3.41 -4.83 2.15
CA VAL A 134 3.06 -4.56 3.55
C VAL A 134 2.27 -3.26 3.69
N ALA A 135 2.63 -2.21 2.95
CA ALA A 135 1.86 -0.96 2.95
C ALA A 135 0.42 -1.16 2.48
N VAL A 136 0.20 -1.96 1.42
CA VAL A 136 -1.15 -2.34 0.97
C VAL A 136 -1.92 -3.09 2.06
N LEU A 137 -1.29 -4.08 2.69
CA LEU A 137 -1.92 -4.86 3.75
C LEU A 137 -2.26 -4.01 4.98
N GLN A 138 -1.42 -3.03 5.32
CA GLN A 138 -1.71 -2.06 6.38
C GLN A 138 -2.95 -1.23 6.05
N GLU A 139 -3.09 -0.75 4.82
CA GLU A 139 -4.31 -0.03 4.39
C GLU A 139 -5.54 -0.95 4.40
N LYS A 140 -5.39 -2.23 3.99
CA LYS A 140 -6.45 -3.25 4.07
C LYS A 140 -6.89 -3.44 5.52
N SER A 141 -5.94 -3.57 6.45
CA SER A 141 -6.27 -3.70 7.87
C SER A 141 -6.85 -2.42 8.48
N ARG A 142 -6.44 -1.22 8.03
CA ARG A 142 -7.09 0.04 8.44
C ARG A 142 -8.56 0.07 8.01
N GLY A 143 -8.86 -0.37 6.79
CA GLY A 143 -10.24 -0.52 6.30
C GLY A 143 -11.06 -1.51 7.14
N TYR A 144 -10.49 -2.68 7.47
CA TYR A 144 -11.09 -3.66 8.38
C TYR A 144 -11.44 -3.04 9.74
N LEU A 145 -10.46 -2.38 10.37
CA LEU A 145 -10.63 -1.75 11.68
C LEU A 145 -11.61 -0.58 11.62
N CYS A 146 -11.68 0.14 10.49
CA CYS A 146 -12.65 1.20 10.28
C CYS A 146 -14.08 0.64 10.21
N LEU A 147 -14.29 -0.45 9.47
CA LEU A 147 -15.60 -1.11 9.39
C LEU A 147 -16.06 -1.61 10.77
N GLY A 148 -15.13 -2.10 11.60
CA GLY A 148 -15.37 -2.53 12.98
C GLY A 148 -15.34 -1.41 14.04
N SER A 149 -15.13 -0.15 13.65
CA SER A 149 -15.01 0.95 14.61
C SER A 149 -16.35 1.51 15.10
N GLU A 150 -17.43 0.72 15.07
CA GLU A 150 -18.72 1.10 15.65
C GLU A 150 -18.56 1.41 17.16
N PRO A 151 -19.13 2.51 17.69
CA PRO A 151 -18.85 2.98 19.05
C PRO A 151 -19.35 1.97 20.10
N ASN A 152 -20.32 1.15 19.69
CA ASN A 152 -20.92 0.12 20.51
C ASN A 152 -19.95 -1.05 20.75
N LEU A 153 -19.01 -1.33 19.83
CA LEU A 153 -18.13 -2.50 19.93
C LEU A 153 -17.16 -2.46 21.10
N ARG A 154 -16.58 -1.28 21.39
CA ARG A 154 -15.54 -1.14 22.41
C ARG A 154 -16.04 -1.31 23.84
N ASN A 155 -17.35 -1.19 24.05
CA ASN A 155 -17.96 -1.21 25.39
C ASN A 155 -18.76 -2.50 25.67
N ILE A 156 -18.82 -3.43 24.71
CA ILE A 156 -19.52 -4.70 24.89
C ILE A 156 -18.66 -5.63 25.75
N LYS A 157 -19.12 -5.87 26.98
CA LYS A 157 -18.54 -6.87 27.90
C LYS A 157 -19.14 -8.26 27.71
N ASP A 158 -20.27 -8.35 27.03
CA ASP A 158 -20.96 -9.60 26.75
C ASP A 158 -20.29 -10.30 25.55
N GLU A 159 -19.65 -11.43 25.83
CA GLU A 159 -18.93 -12.24 24.84
C GLU A 159 -19.84 -12.69 23.69
N LYS A 160 -21.11 -13.00 23.95
CA LYS A 160 -22.06 -13.47 22.92
C LYS A 160 -22.44 -12.32 21.98
N ILE A 161 -22.66 -11.13 22.52
CA ILE A 161 -22.94 -9.94 21.71
C ILE A 161 -21.69 -9.57 20.90
N PHE A 162 -20.51 -9.61 21.52
CA PHE A 162 -19.24 -9.33 20.84
C PHE A 162 -19.02 -10.30 19.68
N LYS A 163 -19.17 -11.61 19.90
CA LYS A 163 -19.04 -12.63 18.87
C LYS A 163 -20.00 -12.38 17.72
N LYS A 164 -21.29 -12.16 18.01
CA LYS A 164 -22.30 -11.90 16.98
C LYS A 164 -21.91 -10.70 16.09
N LEU A 165 -21.42 -9.63 16.70
CA LEU A 165 -21.05 -8.43 15.95
C LEU A 165 -19.74 -8.60 15.17
N SER A 166 -18.80 -9.39 15.69
CA SER A 166 -17.62 -9.84 14.95
C SER A 166 -18.03 -10.65 13.71
N ASP A 167 -18.91 -11.64 13.88
CA ASP A 167 -19.41 -12.47 12.77
C ASP A 167 -20.11 -11.59 11.71
N GLU A 168 -20.87 -10.57 12.13
CA GLU A 168 -21.50 -9.60 11.21
C GLU A 168 -20.45 -8.79 10.42
N ILE A 169 -19.34 -8.39 11.04
CA ILE A 169 -18.25 -7.69 10.35
C ILE A 169 -17.58 -8.63 9.34
N ASP A 170 -17.30 -9.87 9.72
CA ASP A 170 -16.68 -10.87 8.83
C ASP A 170 -17.54 -11.11 7.58
N ILE A 171 -18.87 -11.25 7.75
CA ILE A 171 -19.81 -11.37 6.63
C ILE A 171 -19.78 -10.12 5.72
N ARG A 172 -19.69 -8.92 6.30
CA ARG A 172 -19.58 -7.68 5.50
C ARG A 172 -18.29 -7.67 4.70
N LEU A 173 -17.17 -8.09 5.30
CA LEU A 173 -15.86 -8.13 4.66
C LEU A 173 -15.80 -9.16 3.54
N GLU A 174 -16.38 -10.35 3.73
CA GLU A 174 -16.48 -11.39 2.70
C GLU A 174 -17.28 -10.88 1.49
N LYS A 175 -18.41 -10.19 1.72
CA LYS A 175 -19.16 -9.55 0.62
C LYS A 175 -18.32 -8.54 -0.15
N ILE A 176 -17.56 -7.70 0.54
CA ILE A 176 -16.70 -6.70 -0.14
C ILE A 176 -15.55 -7.40 -0.87
N TYR A 177 -15.00 -8.47 -0.29
CA TYR A 177 -13.97 -9.30 -0.92
C TYR A 177 -14.46 -9.88 -2.24
N ASP A 178 -15.65 -10.48 -2.25
CA ASP A 178 -16.25 -11.06 -3.45
C ASP A 178 -16.55 -10.02 -4.52
N LEU A 179 -16.92 -8.79 -4.13
CA LEU A 179 -17.09 -7.68 -5.07
C LEU A 179 -15.75 -7.29 -5.73
N VAL A 180 -14.69 -7.15 -4.94
CA VAL A 180 -13.37 -6.70 -5.45
C VAL A 180 -12.68 -7.80 -6.25
N PHE A 181 -12.68 -9.04 -5.77
CA PHE A 181 -12.02 -10.19 -6.36
C PHE A 181 -13.01 -11.09 -7.13
N ASN A 182 -13.98 -10.50 -7.82
CA ASN A 182 -15.06 -11.17 -8.55
C ASN A 182 -14.63 -12.01 -9.78
N ILE A 183 -13.37 -11.91 -10.23
CA ILE A 183 -12.84 -12.67 -11.38
C ILE A 183 -11.48 -13.30 -11.06
N ASP A 184 -11.17 -14.42 -11.70
CA ASP A 184 -9.98 -15.24 -11.39
C ASP A 184 -8.66 -14.47 -11.53
N ILE A 185 -8.53 -13.59 -12.54
CA ILE A 185 -7.30 -12.80 -12.70
C ILE A 185 -7.00 -11.90 -11.49
N ARG A 186 -8.05 -11.43 -10.78
CA ARG A 186 -7.91 -10.60 -9.58
C ARG A 186 -7.52 -11.44 -8.36
N LYS A 187 -8.13 -12.62 -8.20
CA LYS A 187 -7.79 -13.59 -7.14
C LYS A 187 -6.35 -14.08 -7.30
N ASN A 188 -5.99 -14.54 -8.50
CA ASN A 188 -4.65 -15.01 -8.81
C ASN A 188 -3.59 -13.92 -8.57
N LYS A 189 -3.91 -12.65 -8.87
CA LYS A 189 -3.00 -11.54 -8.60
C LYS A 189 -2.78 -11.31 -7.11
N GLU A 190 -3.83 -11.42 -6.30
CA GLU A 190 -3.72 -11.35 -4.85
C GLU A 190 -2.84 -12.50 -4.31
N GLU A 191 -3.12 -13.73 -4.71
CA GLU A 191 -2.35 -14.92 -4.34
C GLU A 191 -0.87 -14.77 -4.72
N GLU A 192 -0.58 -14.34 -5.95
CA GLU A 192 0.79 -14.10 -6.42
C GLU A 192 1.54 -13.10 -5.51
N ASN A 193 0.87 -12.00 -5.11
CA ASN A 193 1.49 -11.01 -4.23
C ASN A 193 1.74 -11.59 -2.83
N TYR A 194 0.82 -12.40 -2.29
CA TYR A 194 1.03 -13.10 -1.02
C TYR A 194 2.21 -14.08 -1.10
N GLU A 195 2.29 -14.90 -2.15
CA GLU A 195 3.38 -15.86 -2.31
C GLU A 195 4.75 -15.18 -2.43
N LYS A 196 4.82 -14.06 -3.18
CA LYS A 196 6.10 -13.41 -3.48
C LYS A 196 6.58 -12.46 -2.40
N TYR A 197 5.67 -11.74 -1.76
CA TYR A 197 6.02 -10.54 -1.01
C TYR A 197 5.60 -10.57 0.46
N MET A 198 4.78 -11.53 0.87
CA MET A 198 4.29 -11.59 2.25
C MET A 198 5.44 -11.72 3.26
N THR A 199 5.34 -10.91 4.31
CA THR A 199 6.24 -10.94 5.47
C THR A 199 5.45 -10.50 6.71
N SER A 200 6.07 -10.56 7.89
CA SER A 200 5.48 -9.99 9.10
C SER A 200 5.16 -8.50 8.92
N MET A 201 3.99 -8.10 9.42
CA MET A 201 3.53 -6.72 9.42
C MET A 201 2.91 -6.36 10.76
N GLY A 202 2.94 -5.07 11.07
CA GLY A 202 2.21 -4.48 12.19
C GLY A 202 1.43 -3.27 11.71
N ILE A 203 0.41 -2.89 12.48
CA ILE A 203 -0.37 -1.67 12.26
C ILE A 203 -0.07 -0.76 13.44
N GLU A 204 0.30 0.48 13.16
CA GLU A 204 0.51 1.46 14.20
C GLU A 204 -0.83 1.88 14.82
N PRO A 205 -0.91 2.02 16.16
CA PRO A 205 -2.11 2.55 16.81
C PRO A 205 -2.42 3.96 16.28
N GLY A 206 -3.66 4.21 15.88
CA GLY A 206 -4.04 5.53 15.38
C GLY A 206 -5.45 5.63 14.84
N GLN A 207 -5.69 6.65 14.01
CA GLN A 207 -6.95 6.83 13.29
C GLN A 207 -7.03 5.83 12.12
N TYR A 208 -7.84 4.80 12.29
CA TYR A 208 -8.01 3.76 11.28
C TYR A 208 -8.91 4.18 10.11
N CYS A 209 -9.95 4.98 10.37
CA CYS A 209 -10.82 5.50 9.33
C CYS A 209 -10.22 6.73 8.63
N ASP A 210 -10.28 6.75 7.31
CA ASP A 210 -9.87 7.93 6.52
C ASP A 210 -10.78 9.13 6.78
N ILE A 211 -12.08 8.88 6.98
CA ILE A 211 -13.07 9.90 7.34
C ILE A 211 -13.34 9.83 8.85
N ASP A 212 -13.41 11.00 9.49
CA ASP A 212 -13.87 11.08 10.87
C ASP A 212 -15.34 10.65 10.95
N ILE A 213 -15.58 9.57 11.67
CA ILE A 213 -16.89 8.95 11.79
C ILE A 213 -17.91 9.88 12.43
N ASN A 214 -17.48 10.86 13.23
CA ASN A 214 -18.37 11.85 13.83
C ASN A 214 -18.99 12.80 12.80
N LEU A 215 -18.43 12.86 11.58
CA LEU A 215 -18.96 13.64 10.47
C LEU A 215 -20.03 12.88 9.66
N LEU A 216 -20.25 11.58 9.95
CA LEU A 216 -21.08 10.67 9.18
C LEU A 216 -22.43 10.34 9.85
N ASN A 217 -22.96 11.29 10.63
CA ASN A 217 -24.25 11.16 11.34
C ASN A 217 -25.43 10.93 10.40
#